data_AF-A0A2T1C743-F1
#
_entry.id   AF-A0A2T1C743-F1
#
_cell.length_a   1.000
_cell.length_b   1.000
_cell.length_c   1.000
_cell.angle_alpha   90.00
_cell.angle_beta   90.00
_cell.angle_gamma   90.00
#
_symmetry.space_group_name_H-M   'P 1'
#
loop_
_entity.id
_entity.type
_entity.pdbx_description
1 polymer ?
#
loop_
_entity_poly.entity_id
_entity_poly.type
_entity_poly.pdbx_seq_one_letter_code
_entity_poly.pdbx_strand_id
1 'polypeptide(L)'
;MTINLDLFRQHLIYETNTSAEMICQDIKEIANLDRESELQKQKYNRYAKYFGIAIGVCFLLFLVSGIFDFIPLAGIFMIAGFISIIGLIWALIQASKHGKFDLANYRHQVASEIVKMVSRDMPLDATISVRLVLSLPTQKNKLVETIPHPYQSGFKIDTFQDEWLKIRGTFTDNTDFYLTATETSQTKYGWKRSRSGKSKYKSKTKSKGTDLDLTMHYPVKKYGAIQALRGDVVNAFKLPEKVVLKKLKQGEKNLNAIAHIPSEIANDKFSIYQAVTMMFLSTYQVLNLAKVLSKK
;
A
#
# COMPACT_ATOMS: atom_id res chain seq x y z
N MET A 1 -18.27 1.87 16.42
CA MET A 1 -17.07 1.69 17.26
C MET A 1 -16.01 2.60 16.69
N THR A 2 -15.42 3.50 17.49
CA THR A 2 -14.33 4.38 17.04
C THR A 2 -13.03 3.58 17.00
N ILE A 3 -12.23 3.79 15.95
CA ILE A 3 -10.92 3.16 15.78
C ILE A 3 -10.01 3.44 16.99
N ASN A 4 -9.31 2.42 17.51
CA ASN A 4 -8.27 2.62 18.51
C ASN A 4 -6.98 3.12 17.82
N LEU A 5 -6.81 4.43 17.83
CA LEU A 5 -5.71 5.10 17.15
C LEU A 5 -4.33 4.72 17.69
N ASP A 6 -4.20 4.42 18.98
CA ASP A 6 -2.91 4.09 19.57
C ASP A 6 -2.41 2.72 19.11
N LEU A 7 -3.30 1.74 19.06
CA LEU A 7 -3.00 0.42 18.50
C LEU A 7 -2.73 0.51 16.99
N PHE A 8 -3.54 1.30 16.27
CA PHE A 8 -3.34 1.53 14.84
C PHE A 8 -1.97 2.15 14.57
N ARG A 9 -1.54 3.14 15.35
CA ARG A 9 -0.23 3.80 15.19
C ARG A 9 0.96 2.85 15.36
N GLN A 10 0.82 1.83 16.20
CA GLN A 10 1.91 0.87 16.45
C GLN A 10 2.00 -0.18 15.34
N HIS A 11 0.86 -0.70 14.90
CA HIS A 11 0.84 -1.85 13.98
C HIS A 11 0.57 -1.47 12.52
N LEU A 12 -0.01 -0.30 12.25
CA LEU A 12 -0.47 0.16 10.94
C LEU A 12 -1.42 -0.84 10.28
N ILE A 13 -2.23 -1.53 11.09
CA ILE A 13 -3.25 -2.48 10.67
C ILE A 13 -4.59 -1.97 11.18
N TYR A 14 -5.54 -1.82 10.26
CA TYR A 14 -6.93 -1.57 10.57
C TYR A 14 -7.73 -2.85 10.29
N GLU A 15 -8.43 -3.37 11.29
CA GLU A 15 -9.25 -4.58 11.16
C GLU A 15 -10.57 -4.37 11.91
N THR A 16 -11.68 -4.58 11.21
CA THR A 16 -13.02 -4.40 11.78
C THR A 16 -14.04 -5.29 11.08
N ASN A 17 -15.19 -5.45 11.72
CA ASN A 17 -16.39 -6.06 11.14
C ASN A 17 -17.60 -5.21 11.54
N THR A 18 -17.99 -4.27 10.69
CA THR A 18 -19.04 -3.28 11.01
C THR A 18 -19.72 -2.77 9.74
N SER A 19 -20.59 -1.76 9.85
CA SER A 19 -21.28 -1.19 8.70
C SER A 19 -20.32 -0.44 7.77
N ALA A 20 -20.69 -0.36 6.49
CA ALA A 20 -19.90 0.35 5.48
C ALA A 20 -19.64 1.82 5.82
N GLU A 21 -20.62 2.48 6.45
CA GLU A 21 -20.53 3.88 6.86
C GLU A 21 -19.46 4.09 7.93
N MET A 22 -19.47 3.26 8.97
CA MET A 22 -18.46 3.30 10.03
C MET A 22 -17.05 3.02 9.48
N ILE A 23 -16.91 2.05 8.58
CA ILE A 23 -15.62 1.76 7.92
C ILE A 23 -15.13 2.96 7.12
N CYS A 24 -16.02 3.62 6.36
CA CYS A 24 -15.65 4.81 5.59
C CYS A 24 -15.25 5.97 6.49
N GLN A 25 -15.90 6.12 7.65
CA GLN A 25 -15.55 7.13 8.64
C GLN A 25 -14.17 6.85 9.26
N ASP A 26 -13.91 5.62 9.69
CA ASP A 26 -12.62 5.21 10.25
C ASP A 26 -11.49 5.40 9.23
N ILE A 27 -11.70 5.01 7.96
CA ILE A 27 -10.71 5.19 6.89
C ILE A 27 -10.46 6.69 6.64
N LYS A 28 -11.49 7.55 6.73
CA LYS A 28 -11.33 9.00 6.62
C LYS A 28 -10.52 9.57 7.78
N GLU A 29 -10.71 9.06 9.00
CA GLU A 29 -9.91 9.42 10.17
C GLU A 29 -8.43 9.02 9.99
N ILE A 30 -8.17 7.81 9.49
CA ILE A 30 -6.81 7.36 9.11
C ILE A 30 -6.19 8.31 8.07
N ALA A 31 -6.95 8.70 7.04
CA ALA A 31 -6.47 9.61 6.00
C ALA A 31 -6.15 11.01 6.55
N ASN A 32 -6.94 11.50 7.52
CA ASN A 32 -6.67 12.77 8.18
C ASN A 32 -5.38 12.71 9.01
N LEU A 33 -5.15 11.61 9.74
CA LEU A 33 -3.92 11.41 10.52
C LEU A 33 -2.67 11.35 9.63
N ASP A 34 -2.77 10.67 8.49
CA ASP A 34 -1.70 10.61 7.48
C ASP A 34 -1.36 12.02 6.98
N ARG A 35 -2.39 12.79 6.60
CA ARG A 35 -2.25 14.18 6.15
C ARG A 35 -1.62 15.08 7.21
N GLU A 36 -2.04 14.97 8.46
CA GLU A 36 -1.44 15.73 9.57
C GLU A 36 0.03 15.39 9.75
N SER A 37 0.39 14.11 9.64
CA SER A 37 1.77 13.66 9.74
C SER A 37 2.64 14.15 8.57
N GLU A 38 2.11 14.11 7.34
CA GLU A 38 2.77 14.67 6.16
C GLU A 38 3.03 16.18 6.33
N LEU A 39 2.04 16.94 6.81
CA LEU A 39 2.18 18.39 7.05
C LEU A 39 3.24 18.69 8.11
N GLN A 40 3.24 17.95 9.22
CA GLN A 40 4.27 18.09 10.27
C GLN A 40 5.67 17.77 9.71
N LYS A 41 5.80 16.64 8.99
CA LYS A 41 7.05 16.25 8.33
C LYS A 41 7.54 17.33 7.36
N GLN A 42 6.67 17.90 6.54
CA GLN A 42 7.01 19.00 5.63
C GLN A 42 7.46 20.26 6.37
N LYS A 43 6.79 20.62 7.47
CA LYS A 43 7.16 21.75 8.33
C LYS A 43 8.58 21.58 8.90
N TYR A 44 8.88 20.43 9.50
CA TYR A 44 10.21 20.16 10.05
C TYR A 44 11.30 20.02 8.98
N ASN A 45 10.98 19.46 7.81
CA ASN A 45 11.90 19.47 6.67
C ASN A 45 12.22 20.89 6.19
N ARG A 46 11.24 21.80 6.25
CA ARG A 46 11.46 23.22 5.92
C ARG A 46 12.38 23.88 6.97
N TYR A 47 12.17 23.61 8.26
CA TYR A 47 13.08 24.07 9.31
C TYR A 47 14.49 23.51 9.17
N ALA A 48 14.63 22.23 8.84
CA ALA A 48 15.93 21.61 8.58
C ALA A 48 16.66 22.31 7.42
N LYS A 49 15.95 22.70 6.35
CA LYS A 49 16.54 23.51 5.26
C LYS A 49 17.02 24.87 5.74
N TYR A 50 16.23 25.58 6.54
CA TYR A 50 16.63 26.90 7.07
C TYR A 50 17.85 26.80 7.99
N PHE A 51 17.90 25.82 8.90
CA PHE A 51 19.08 25.60 9.74
C PHE A 51 20.30 25.18 8.90
N GLY A 52 20.13 24.36 7.86
CA GLY A 52 21.21 24.01 6.94
C GLY A 52 21.80 25.22 6.22
N ILE A 53 20.95 26.14 5.76
CA ILE A 53 21.39 27.42 5.16
C ILE A 53 22.10 28.28 6.21
N ALA A 54 21.55 28.40 7.42
CA ALA A 54 22.15 29.18 8.50
C ALA A 54 23.55 28.67 8.89
N ILE A 55 23.77 27.35 8.92
CA ILE A 55 25.09 26.74 9.14
C ILE A 55 26.07 27.18 8.04
N GLY A 56 25.66 27.12 6.77
CA GLY A 56 26.50 27.55 5.64
C GLY A 56 26.86 29.03 5.71
N VAL A 57 25.90 29.89 6.06
CA VAL A 57 26.12 31.34 6.22
C VAL A 57 27.04 31.62 7.41
N CYS A 58 26.82 30.99 8.57
CA CYS A 58 27.68 31.16 9.75
C CYS A 58 29.11 30.69 9.46
N PHE A 59 29.27 29.59 8.73
CA PHE A 59 30.59 29.09 8.33
C PHE A 59 31.32 30.06 7.39
N LEU A 60 30.62 30.62 6.41
CA LEU A 60 31.20 31.60 5.49
C LEU A 60 31.58 32.90 6.22
N LEU A 61 30.71 33.41 7.09
CA LEU A 61 30.98 34.60 7.91
C LEU A 61 32.12 34.37 8.90
N PHE A 62 32.22 33.18 9.49
CA PHE A 62 33.35 32.77 10.32
C PHE A 62 34.68 32.85 9.54
N LEU A 63 34.74 32.27 8.33
CA LEU A 63 35.93 32.35 7.47
C LEU A 63 36.32 33.78 7.11
N VAL A 64 35.34 34.63 6.75
CA VAL A 64 35.58 36.04 6.42
C VAL A 64 36.09 36.79 7.66
N SER A 65 35.47 36.61 8.83
CA SER A 65 35.90 37.28 10.05
C SER A 65 37.32 36.90 10.50
N GLY A 66 37.75 35.66 10.21
CA GLY A 66 39.12 35.21 10.45
C GLY A 66 40.15 35.80 9.48
N ILE A 67 39.75 36.25 8.29
CA ILE A 67 40.64 36.93 7.34
C ILE A 67 40.91 38.39 7.76
N PHE A 68 39.92 39.03 8.38
CA PHE A 68 39.97 40.45 8.77
C PHE A 68 40.29 40.67 10.27
N ASP A 69 40.78 39.65 10.98
CA ASP A 69 41.14 39.69 12.41
C ASP A 69 40.03 40.18 13.37
N PHE A 70 38.76 40.01 13.00
CA PHE A 70 37.61 40.33 13.86
C PHE A 70 37.28 39.16 14.82
N ILE A 71 38.19 38.87 15.74
CA ILE A 71 38.11 37.77 16.72
C ILE A 71 36.77 37.68 17.47
N PRO A 72 36.19 38.76 18.04
CA PRO A 72 34.91 38.65 18.76
C PRO A 72 33.74 38.27 17.85
N LEU A 73 33.76 38.70 16.58
CA LEU A 73 32.72 38.35 15.61
C LEU A 73 32.81 36.87 15.20
N ALA A 74 34.03 36.35 15.03
CA ALA A 74 34.27 34.94 14.75
C ALA A 74 33.70 34.02 15.86
N GLY A 75 33.86 34.40 17.13
CA GLY A 75 33.28 33.70 18.26
C GLY A 75 31.75 33.64 18.22
N ILE A 76 31.09 34.76 17.87
CA ILE A 76 29.63 34.83 17.74
C ILE A 76 29.13 33.91 16.61
N PHE A 77 29.76 33.92 15.45
CA PHE A 77 29.37 33.05 14.32
C PHE A 77 29.60 31.57 14.63
N MET A 78 30.64 31.24 15.40
CA MET A 78 30.86 29.87 15.86
C MET A 78 29.71 29.40 16.77
N ILE A 79 29.33 30.19 17.77
CA ILE A 79 28.21 29.87 18.68
C ILE A 79 26.88 29.76 17.90
N ALA A 80 26.60 30.72 17.01
CA ALA A 80 25.42 30.69 16.15
C ALA A 80 25.39 29.45 15.23
N GLY A 81 26.56 29.04 14.72
CA GLY A 81 26.73 27.80 13.97
C GLY A 81 26.39 26.56 14.80
N PHE A 82 26.88 26.47 16.04
CA PHE A 82 26.55 25.36 16.95
C PHE A 82 25.05 25.29 17.27
N ILE A 83 24.41 26.42 17.58
CA ILE A 83 22.95 26.48 17.82
C ILE A 83 22.19 26.01 16.58
N SER A 84 22.64 26.40 15.38
CA SER A 84 22.02 25.98 14.12
C SER A 84 22.17 24.48 13.86
N ILE A 85 23.31 23.87 14.24
CA ILE A 85 23.50 22.41 14.17
C ILE A 85 22.53 21.68 15.12
N ILE A 86 22.37 22.16 16.36
CA ILE A 86 21.42 21.58 17.32
C ILE A 86 19.99 21.68 16.77
N GLY A 87 19.61 22.85 16.25
CA GLY A 87 18.31 23.07 15.60
C GLY A 87 18.08 22.14 14.41
N LEU A 88 19.10 21.92 13.58
CA LEU A 88 19.05 20.99 12.45
C LEU A 88 18.80 19.56 12.91
N ILE A 89 19.58 19.07 13.89
CA ILE A 89 19.44 17.71 14.43
C ILE A 89 18.04 17.52 15.01
N TRP A 90 17.56 18.48 15.80
CA TRP A 90 16.21 18.45 16.37
C TRP A 90 15.13 18.39 15.28
N ALA A 91 15.22 19.24 14.26
CA ALA A 91 14.28 19.26 13.14
C ALA A 91 14.28 17.93 12.37
N LEU A 92 15.46 17.34 12.13
CA LEU A 92 15.57 16.03 11.47
C LEU A 92 14.99 14.90 12.31
N ILE A 93 15.20 14.91 13.64
CA ILE A 93 14.58 13.93 14.55
C ILE A 93 13.06 14.04 14.49
N GLN A 94 12.50 15.26 14.55
CA GLN A 94 11.05 15.44 14.47
C GLN A 94 10.49 15.05 13.10
N ALA A 95 11.16 15.43 12.01
CA ALA A 95 10.77 15.01 10.66
C ALA A 95 10.78 13.47 10.53
N SER A 96 11.77 12.79 11.11
CA SER A 96 11.84 11.33 11.13
C SER A 96 10.73 10.70 11.98
N LYS A 97 10.38 11.28 13.13
CA LYS A 97 9.28 10.80 13.98
C LYS A 97 7.95 10.85 13.24
N HIS A 98 7.63 11.96 12.60
CA HIS A 98 6.42 12.10 11.79
C HIS A 98 6.47 11.27 10.49
N GLY A 99 7.66 11.04 9.92
CA GLY A 99 7.84 10.16 8.78
C GLY A 99 7.53 8.68 9.02
N LYS A 100 7.39 8.24 10.28
CA LYS A 100 6.99 6.85 10.59
C LYS A 100 5.54 6.55 10.20
N PHE A 101 4.72 7.57 10.03
CA PHE A 101 3.32 7.48 9.61
C PHE A 101 3.12 7.92 8.16
N ASP A 102 4.15 7.83 7.32
CA ASP A 102 4.01 8.06 5.88
C ASP A 102 3.33 6.82 5.26
N LEU A 103 1.99 6.85 5.20
CA LEU A 103 1.20 5.72 4.74
C LEU A 103 1.11 5.77 3.20
N ALA A 104 0.95 4.60 2.59
CA ALA A 104 0.71 4.55 1.15
C ALA A 104 -0.70 5.10 0.86
N ASN A 105 -0.77 6.34 0.38
CA ASN A 105 -2.01 7.08 0.09
C ASN A 105 -3.06 6.25 -0.68
N TYR A 106 -2.64 5.49 -1.69
CA TYR A 106 -3.56 4.71 -2.52
C TYR A 106 -4.29 3.61 -1.73
N ARG A 107 -3.68 3.01 -0.70
CA ARG A 107 -4.23 1.81 -0.02
C ARG A 107 -5.52 2.13 0.73
N HIS A 108 -5.51 3.19 1.53
CA HIS A 108 -6.70 3.60 2.29
C HIS A 108 -7.76 4.22 1.37
N GLN A 109 -7.35 4.96 0.34
CA GLN A 109 -8.28 5.52 -0.65
C GLN A 109 -9.00 4.44 -1.45
N VAL A 110 -8.28 3.45 -1.96
CA VAL A 110 -8.86 2.31 -2.69
C VAL A 110 -9.81 1.52 -1.80
N ALA A 111 -9.41 1.21 -0.57
CA ALA A 111 -10.25 0.50 0.38
C ALA A 111 -11.60 1.22 0.61
N SER A 112 -11.58 2.54 0.81
CA SER A 112 -12.82 3.32 0.97
C SER A 112 -13.73 3.24 -0.26
N GLU A 113 -13.19 3.40 -1.48
CA GLU A 113 -14.00 3.33 -2.69
C GLU A 113 -14.57 1.93 -2.94
N ILE A 114 -13.80 0.87 -2.66
CA ILE A 114 -14.28 -0.51 -2.81
C ILE A 114 -15.40 -0.76 -1.81
N VAL A 115 -15.23 -0.38 -0.54
CA VAL A 115 -16.27 -0.55 0.50
C VAL A 115 -17.57 0.16 0.09
N LYS A 116 -17.48 1.41 -0.39
CA LYS A 116 -18.66 2.16 -0.89
C LYS A 116 -19.30 1.53 -2.11
N MET A 117 -18.51 0.90 -2.97
CA MET A 117 -19.00 0.24 -4.18
C MET A 117 -19.75 -1.04 -3.83
N VAL A 118 -19.16 -1.92 -3.02
CA VAL A 118 -19.80 -3.19 -2.63
C VAL A 118 -21.01 -2.98 -1.71
N SER A 119 -20.99 -1.95 -0.85
CA SER A 119 -22.10 -1.67 0.07
C SER A 119 -23.40 -1.30 -0.63
N ARG A 120 -23.36 -0.91 -1.92
CA ARG A 120 -24.57 -0.61 -2.71
C ARG A 120 -25.46 -1.83 -2.95
N ASP A 121 -24.85 -3.01 -3.03
CA ASP A 121 -25.54 -4.28 -3.30
C ASP A 121 -25.72 -5.15 -2.05
N MET A 122 -25.43 -4.59 -0.87
CA MET A 122 -25.59 -5.24 0.43
C MET A 122 -26.86 -4.74 1.16
N PRO A 123 -27.46 -5.56 2.04
CA PRO A 123 -28.52 -5.10 2.93
C PRO A 123 -28.07 -3.90 3.78
N LEU A 124 -29.01 -3.02 4.17
CA LEU A 124 -28.69 -1.82 4.98
C LEU A 124 -28.01 -2.15 6.31
N ASP A 125 -28.42 -3.26 6.94
CA ASP A 125 -27.89 -3.72 8.23
C ASP A 125 -26.72 -4.70 8.08
N ALA A 126 -26.21 -4.90 6.86
CA ALA A 126 -25.14 -5.86 6.62
C ALA A 126 -23.79 -5.33 7.12
N THR A 127 -23.00 -6.25 7.66
CA THR A 127 -21.64 -5.96 8.10
C THR A 127 -20.63 -6.34 7.03
N ILE A 128 -19.54 -5.57 6.96
CA ILE A 128 -18.40 -5.83 6.09
C ILE A 128 -17.19 -6.05 6.99
N SER A 129 -16.49 -7.16 6.77
CA SER A 129 -15.20 -7.41 7.39
C SER A 129 -14.12 -6.80 6.52
N VAL A 130 -13.35 -5.85 7.07
CA VAL A 130 -12.22 -5.21 6.39
C VAL A 130 -10.98 -5.41 7.22
N ARG A 131 -9.91 -5.83 6.58
CA ARG A 131 -8.54 -5.75 7.09
C ARG A 131 -7.67 -5.00 6.09
N LEU A 132 -7.04 -3.94 6.56
CA LEU A 132 -6.22 -3.03 5.77
C LEU A 132 -4.85 -2.88 6.45
N VAL A 133 -3.79 -3.26 5.75
CA VAL A 133 -2.40 -3.14 6.21
C VAL A 133 -1.72 -2.00 5.46
N LEU A 134 -1.29 -0.99 6.21
CA LEU A 134 -0.70 0.24 5.68
C LEU A 134 0.81 0.32 5.90
N SER A 135 1.39 -0.72 6.50
CA SER A 135 2.83 -0.82 6.66
C SER A 135 3.56 -1.15 5.36
N LEU A 136 4.86 -0.81 5.29
CA LEU A 136 5.68 -1.02 4.08
C LEU A 136 5.65 -2.48 3.58
N PRO A 137 5.64 -2.72 2.26
CA PRO A 137 5.59 -4.07 1.69
C PRO A 137 6.87 -4.88 1.93
N THR A 138 7.98 -4.22 2.25
CA THR A 138 9.30 -4.86 2.50
C THR A 138 9.63 -5.05 3.99
N GLN A 139 8.63 -5.05 4.87
CA GLN A 139 8.88 -5.36 6.29
C GLN A 139 9.30 -6.83 6.46
N LYS A 140 10.16 -7.09 7.45
CA LYS A 140 10.73 -8.43 7.69
C LYS A 140 9.68 -9.51 7.96
N ASN A 141 8.58 -9.17 8.62
CA ASN A 141 7.47 -10.10 8.87
C ASN A 141 6.67 -10.49 7.61
N LYS A 142 6.93 -9.82 6.47
CA LYS A 142 6.33 -10.11 5.16
C LYS A 142 7.31 -10.85 4.22
N LEU A 143 8.50 -11.19 4.71
CA LEU A 143 9.51 -11.94 3.96
C LEU A 143 9.02 -13.38 3.80
N VAL A 144 8.84 -13.81 2.55
CA VAL A 144 8.40 -15.17 2.22
C VAL A 144 9.60 -16.08 1.97
N GLU A 145 10.61 -15.55 1.28
CA GLU A 145 11.74 -16.37 0.82
C GLU A 145 13.00 -15.52 0.65
N THR A 146 14.16 -16.13 0.92
CA THR A 146 15.48 -15.59 0.57
C THR A 146 16.24 -16.61 -0.24
N ILE A 147 16.55 -16.28 -1.49
CA ILE A 147 17.31 -17.15 -2.42
C ILE A 147 18.64 -16.50 -2.83
N PRO A 148 19.68 -17.28 -3.15
CA PRO A 148 20.90 -16.74 -3.76
C PRO A 148 20.59 -16.16 -5.14
N HIS A 149 21.27 -15.08 -5.52
CA HIS A 149 21.09 -14.51 -6.85
C HIS A 149 21.68 -15.45 -7.91
N PRO A 150 20.92 -15.86 -8.94
CA PRO A 150 21.35 -16.91 -9.87
C PRO A 150 22.61 -16.56 -10.68
N TYR A 151 22.83 -15.26 -10.94
CA TYR A 151 23.92 -14.77 -11.78
C TYR A 151 24.97 -13.91 -11.04
N GLN A 152 24.80 -13.64 -9.74
CA GLN A 152 25.68 -12.71 -9.01
C GLN A 152 26.11 -13.36 -7.70
N SER A 153 27.33 -13.89 -7.68
CA SER A 153 27.89 -14.51 -6.48
C SER A 153 27.95 -13.51 -5.33
N GLY A 154 27.57 -13.95 -4.13
CA GLY A 154 27.47 -13.13 -2.92
C GLY A 154 26.26 -12.19 -2.86
N PHE A 155 25.39 -12.19 -3.87
CA PHE A 155 24.11 -11.49 -3.84
C PHE A 155 22.97 -12.44 -3.44
N LYS A 156 21.95 -11.88 -2.79
CA LYS A 156 20.71 -12.54 -2.38
C LYS A 156 19.51 -11.80 -2.94
N ILE A 157 18.40 -12.50 -3.05
CA ILE A 157 17.09 -11.97 -3.43
C ILE A 157 16.12 -12.35 -2.33
N ASP A 158 15.58 -11.34 -1.67
CA ASP A 158 14.46 -11.49 -0.75
C ASP A 158 13.15 -11.23 -1.50
N THR A 159 12.19 -12.14 -1.38
CA THR A 159 10.82 -11.97 -1.89
C THR A 159 9.88 -11.69 -0.74
N PHE A 160 9.10 -10.63 -0.85
CA PHE A 160 8.09 -10.23 0.13
C PHE A 160 6.70 -10.32 -0.48
N GLN A 161 5.73 -10.75 0.31
CA GLN A 161 4.31 -10.72 -0.04
C GLN A 161 3.55 -9.94 1.03
N ASP A 162 2.86 -8.90 0.60
CA ASP A 162 2.10 -8.00 1.46
C ASP A 162 0.63 -8.08 1.10
N GLU A 163 -0.11 -8.89 1.83
CA GLU A 163 -1.56 -8.92 1.75
C GLU A 163 -2.14 -7.70 2.46
N TRP A 164 -2.26 -6.61 1.70
CA TRP A 164 -2.54 -5.29 2.25
C TRP A 164 -4.03 -4.99 2.35
N LEU A 165 -4.89 -5.72 1.65
CA LEU A 165 -6.34 -5.57 1.73
C LEU A 165 -7.02 -6.93 1.78
N LYS A 166 -7.97 -7.07 2.71
CA LYS A 166 -8.99 -8.11 2.72
C LYS A 166 -10.34 -7.46 2.96
N ILE A 167 -11.32 -7.79 2.12
CA ILE A 167 -12.71 -7.36 2.30
C ILE A 167 -13.60 -8.59 2.17
N ARG A 168 -14.51 -8.79 3.11
CA ARG A 168 -15.52 -9.85 3.07
C ARG A 168 -16.89 -9.29 3.38
N GLY A 169 -17.91 -9.83 2.74
CA GLY A 169 -19.30 -9.49 3.01
C GLY A 169 -20.27 -10.39 2.27
N THR A 170 -21.55 -10.11 2.44
CA THR A 170 -22.64 -10.87 1.82
C THR A 170 -23.58 -9.91 1.10
N PHE A 171 -23.82 -10.18 -0.17
CA PHE A 171 -24.75 -9.41 -0.99
C PHE A 171 -26.21 -9.78 -0.71
N THR A 172 -27.14 -8.94 -1.16
CA THR A 172 -28.60 -9.12 -0.98
C THR A 172 -29.14 -10.43 -1.58
N ASP A 173 -28.43 -11.04 -2.54
CA ASP A 173 -28.80 -12.31 -3.14
C ASP A 173 -28.30 -13.55 -2.36
N ASN A 174 -27.69 -13.33 -1.19
CA ASN A 174 -26.98 -14.32 -0.36
C ASN A 174 -25.70 -14.87 -1.00
N THR A 175 -25.07 -14.10 -1.90
CA THR A 175 -23.73 -14.41 -2.41
C THR A 175 -22.69 -13.78 -1.49
N ASP A 176 -21.84 -14.61 -0.89
CA ASP A 176 -20.71 -14.14 -0.09
C ASP A 176 -19.54 -13.79 -1.02
N PHE A 177 -18.87 -12.68 -0.75
CA PHE A 177 -17.67 -12.31 -1.47
C PHE A 177 -16.47 -12.22 -0.53
N TYR A 178 -15.31 -12.55 -1.10
CA TYR A 178 -14.02 -12.41 -0.47
C TYR A 178 -13.04 -11.82 -1.47
N LEU A 179 -12.63 -10.58 -1.23
CA LEU A 179 -11.63 -9.87 -2.01
C LEU A 179 -10.33 -9.77 -1.20
N THR A 180 -9.21 -10.09 -1.83
CA THR A 180 -7.87 -9.88 -1.28
C THR A 180 -7.00 -9.15 -2.29
N ALA A 181 -6.15 -8.23 -1.83
CA ALA A 181 -5.10 -7.64 -2.63
C ALA A 181 -3.73 -7.91 -2.00
N THR A 182 -2.83 -8.51 -2.77
CA THR A 182 -1.49 -8.91 -2.33
C THR A 182 -0.43 -8.26 -3.21
N GLU A 183 0.37 -7.36 -2.64
CA GLU A 183 1.52 -6.78 -3.33
C GLU A 183 2.73 -7.71 -3.19
N THR A 184 3.39 -8.02 -4.29
CA THR A 184 4.66 -8.76 -4.26
C THR A 184 5.81 -7.81 -4.51
N SER A 185 6.88 -7.88 -3.72
CA SER A 185 8.10 -7.10 -3.95
C SER A 185 9.36 -7.96 -3.81
N GLN A 186 10.42 -7.56 -4.50
CA GLN A 186 11.71 -8.24 -4.43
C GLN A 186 12.83 -7.27 -4.12
N THR A 187 13.65 -7.59 -3.12
CA THR A 187 14.85 -6.85 -2.78
C THR A 187 16.08 -7.67 -3.13
N LYS A 188 16.87 -7.19 -4.08
CA LYS A 188 18.17 -7.77 -4.44
C LYS A 188 19.26 -7.04 -3.68
N TYR A 189 20.16 -7.75 -3.01
CA TYR A 189 21.25 -7.13 -2.28
C TYR A 189 22.50 -7.98 -2.19
N GLY A 190 23.65 -7.34 -1.97
CA GLY A 190 24.94 -8.02 -1.84
C GLY A 190 26.11 -7.04 -1.78
N TRP A 191 27.30 -7.58 -1.55
CA TRP A 191 28.54 -6.80 -1.56
C TRP A 191 29.16 -6.81 -2.96
N LYS A 192 29.53 -5.63 -3.45
CA LYS A 192 30.26 -5.48 -4.72
C LYS A 192 31.59 -4.78 -4.48
N ARG A 193 32.68 -5.34 -5.01
CA ARG A 193 34.01 -4.71 -5.00
C ARG A 193 34.12 -3.69 -6.13
N SER A 194 34.62 -2.49 -5.83
CA SER A 194 34.92 -1.46 -6.83
C SER A 194 36.28 -1.68 -7.49
N ARG A 195 36.55 -0.94 -8.58
CA ARG A 195 37.87 -0.93 -9.25
C ARG A 195 39.01 -0.48 -8.32
N SER A 196 38.71 0.36 -7.32
CA SER A 196 39.66 0.79 -6.28
C SER A 196 39.83 -0.21 -5.12
N GLY A 197 39.25 -1.42 -5.22
CA GLY A 197 39.37 -2.47 -4.22
C GLY A 197 38.41 -2.34 -3.02
N LYS A 198 37.65 -1.25 -2.91
CA LYS A 198 36.69 -1.02 -1.81
C LYS A 198 35.43 -1.86 -2.00
N SER A 199 34.99 -2.56 -0.96
CA SER A 199 33.72 -3.29 -0.94
C SER A 199 32.58 -2.34 -0.58
N LYS A 200 31.51 -2.34 -1.37
CA LYS A 200 30.30 -1.55 -1.12
C LYS A 200 29.07 -2.44 -1.15
N TYR A 201 28.24 -2.32 -0.11
CA TYR A 201 26.93 -2.95 -0.08
C TYR A 201 26.01 -2.26 -1.10
N LYS A 202 25.27 -3.08 -1.84
CA LYS A 202 24.31 -2.64 -2.86
C LYS A 202 22.99 -3.33 -2.57
N SER A 203 21.90 -2.57 -2.59
CA SER A 203 20.54 -3.08 -2.54
C SER A 203 19.68 -2.39 -3.59
N LYS A 204 18.69 -3.11 -4.11
CA LYS A 204 17.66 -2.59 -5.00
C LYS A 204 16.36 -3.34 -4.77
N THR A 205 15.32 -2.61 -4.42
CA THR A 205 13.95 -3.13 -4.31
C THR A 205 13.19 -2.85 -5.60
N LYS A 206 12.39 -3.82 -6.05
CA LYS A 206 11.46 -3.69 -7.16
C LYS A 206 10.10 -4.25 -6.74
N SER A 207 9.03 -3.50 -6.94
CA SER A 207 7.67 -4.05 -6.88
C SER A 207 7.46 -4.99 -8.08
N LYS A 208 6.73 -6.06 -7.86
CA LYS A 208 6.31 -7.03 -8.88
C LYS A 208 4.85 -6.84 -9.28
N GLY A 209 4.17 -5.86 -8.70
CA GLY A 209 2.75 -5.61 -8.92
C GLY A 209 1.87 -6.18 -7.80
N THR A 210 0.57 -6.11 -8.04
CA THR A 210 -0.47 -6.48 -7.08
C THR A 210 -1.36 -7.56 -7.66
N ASP A 211 -1.54 -8.64 -6.92
CA ASP A 211 -2.49 -9.70 -7.25
C ASP A 211 -3.81 -9.43 -6.53
N LEU A 212 -4.91 -9.42 -7.29
CA LEU A 212 -6.27 -9.34 -6.79
C LEU A 212 -6.88 -10.74 -6.84
N ASP A 213 -7.35 -11.24 -5.70
CA ASP A 213 -8.07 -12.50 -5.58
C ASP A 213 -9.51 -12.21 -5.16
N LEU A 214 -10.47 -12.44 -6.07
CA LEU A 214 -11.89 -12.34 -5.81
C LEU A 214 -12.50 -13.74 -5.82
N THR A 215 -13.07 -14.13 -4.69
CA THR A 215 -13.86 -15.35 -4.55
C THR A 215 -15.31 -14.99 -4.23
N MET A 216 -16.24 -15.52 -5.01
CA MET A 216 -17.68 -15.42 -4.73
C MET A 216 -18.23 -16.80 -4.42
N HIS A 217 -18.91 -16.95 -3.28
CA HIS A 217 -19.65 -18.15 -2.89
C HIS A 217 -21.14 -17.89 -3.06
N TYR A 218 -21.80 -18.67 -3.89
CA TYR A 218 -23.17 -18.39 -4.32
C TYR A 218 -24.11 -19.57 -4.03
N PRO A 219 -25.42 -19.31 -3.83
CA PRO A 219 -26.39 -20.36 -3.57
C PRO A 219 -26.68 -21.18 -4.83
N VAL A 220 -26.40 -22.50 -4.77
CA VAL A 220 -26.62 -23.45 -5.89
C VAL A 220 -28.06 -23.44 -6.38
N LYS A 221 -29.05 -23.25 -5.49
CA LYS A 221 -30.46 -23.16 -5.87
C LYS A 221 -30.75 -22.06 -6.91
N LYS A 222 -29.97 -20.97 -6.91
CA LYS A 222 -30.15 -19.83 -7.83
C LYS A 222 -29.23 -19.91 -9.06
N TYR A 223 -28.06 -20.54 -8.92
CA TYR A 223 -26.97 -20.47 -9.90
C TYR A 223 -26.44 -21.86 -10.32
N GLY A 224 -27.24 -22.92 -10.17
CA GLY A 224 -26.80 -24.31 -10.36
C GLY A 224 -26.32 -24.65 -11.78
N ALA A 225 -26.81 -23.94 -12.80
CA ALA A 225 -26.42 -24.16 -14.19
C ALA A 225 -25.04 -23.57 -14.55
N ILE A 226 -24.32 -23.00 -13.57
CA ILE A 226 -22.99 -22.41 -13.84
C ILE A 226 -22.05 -23.43 -14.48
N GLN A 227 -22.13 -24.72 -14.12
CA GLN A 227 -21.27 -25.76 -14.68
C GLN A 227 -21.39 -25.90 -16.21
N ALA A 228 -22.54 -25.55 -16.79
CA ALA A 228 -22.74 -25.55 -18.23
C ALA A 228 -21.94 -24.45 -18.95
N LEU A 229 -21.50 -23.41 -18.23
CA LEU A 229 -20.81 -22.24 -18.77
C LEU A 229 -19.28 -22.37 -18.79
N ARG A 230 -18.68 -23.53 -18.44
CA ARG A 230 -17.21 -23.69 -18.26
C ARG A 230 -16.36 -23.12 -19.39
N GLY A 231 -16.82 -23.20 -20.65
CA GLY A 231 -16.11 -22.65 -21.81
C GLY A 231 -16.30 -21.14 -22.01
N ASP A 232 -17.45 -20.61 -21.60
CA ASP A 232 -17.85 -19.22 -21.84
C ASP A 232 -17.45 -18.26 -20.72
N VAL A 233 -17.15 -18.78 -19.51
CA VAL A 233 -16.77 -17.95 -18.35
C VAL A 233 -15.55 -17.08 -18.66
N VAL A 234 -14.56 -17.62 -19.38
CA VAL A 234 -13.34 -16.88 -19.73
C VAL A 234 -13.67 -15.71 -20.67
N ASN A 235 -14.54 -15.92 -21.66
CA ASN A 235 -14.94 -14.90 -22.63
C ASN A 235 -15.82 -13.81 -22.00
N ALA A 236 -16.57 -14.16 -20.95
CA ALA A 236 -17.36 -13.21 -20.18
C ALA A 236 -16.51 -12.31 -19.28
N PHE A 237 -15.28 -12.71 -18.96
CA PHE A 237 -14.43 -11.97 -18.04
C PHE A 237 -13.70 -10.82 -18.74
N LYS A 238 -14.12 -9.59 -18.47
CA LYS A 238 -13.53 -8.38 -19.04
C LYS A 238 -12.73 -7.65 -17.97
N LEU A 239 -11.45 -7.43 -18.24
CA LEU A 239 -10.52 -6.69 -17.39
C LEU A 239 -10.00 -5.43 -18.12
N PRO A 240 -9.47 -4.44 -17.38
CA PRO A 240 -8.75 -3.34 -18.01
C PRO A 240 -7.56 -3.84 -18.83
N GLU A 241 -7.20 -3.11 -19.89
CA GLU A 241 -6.19 -3.51 -20.89
C GLU A 241 -4.84 -3.95 -20.30
N LYS A 242 -4.40 -3.31 -19.22
CA LYS A 242 -3.12 -3.58 -18.56
C LYS A 242 -3.18 -4.68 -17.48
N VAL A 243 -4.36 -5.17 -17.15
CA VAL A 243 -4.58 -6.14 -16.06
C VAL A 243 -4.76 -7.53 -16.66
N VAL A 244 -3.99 -8.50 -16.17
CA VAL A 244 -3.97 -9.86 -16.73
C VAL A 244 -4.71 -10.82 -15.82
N LEU A 245 -5.67 -11.58 -16.36
CA LEU A 245 -6.29 -12.69 -15.63
C LEU A 245 -5.27 -13.82 -15.47
N LYS A 246 -4.81 -14.09 -14.24
CA LYS A 246 -3.87 -15.18 -13.93
C LYS A 246 -4.57 -16.52 -13.82
N LYS A 247 -5.73 -16.53 -13.18
CA LYS A 247 -6.46 -17.77 -12.87
C LYS A 247 -7.94 -17.49 -12.78
N LEU A 248 -8.73 -18.40 -13.31
CA LEU A 248 -10.18 -18.43 -13.14
C LEU A 248 -10.57 -19.86 -12.82
N LYS A 249 -11.03 -20.09 -11.59
CA LYS A 249 -11.47 -21.41 -11.14
C LYS A 249 -12.95 -21.35 -10.83
N GLN A 250 -13.69 -22.16 -11.55
CA GLN A 250 -15.11 -22.36 -11.33
C GLN A 250 -15.33 -23.65 -10.55
N GLY A 251 -15.95 -23.55 -9.38
CA GLY A 251 -16.45 -24.68 -8.61
C GLY A 251 -17.97 -24.80 -8.72
N GLU A 252 -18.54 -25.72 -7.93
CA GLU A 252 -20.00 -25.90 -7.90
C GLU A 252 -20.70 -24.78 -7.14
N LYS A 253 -20.07 -24.29 -6.08
CA LYS A 253 -20.62 -23.27 -5.17
C LYS A 253 -19.78 -21.99 -5.11
N ASN A 254 -18.69 -21.94 -5.88
CA ASN A 254 -17.80 -20.79 -5.86
C ASN A 254 -17.21 -20.47 -7.23
N LEU A 255 -16.90 -19.19 -7.41
CA LEU A 255 -16.17 -18.65 -8.55
C LEU A 255 -14.99 -17.85 -8.01
N ASN A 256 -13.79 -18.29 -8.35
CA ASN A 256 -12.54 -17.66 -7.93
C ASN A 256 -11.83 -17.06 -9.16
N ALA A 257 -11.56 -15.77 -9.13
CA ALA A 257 -10.84 -15.04 -10.17
C ALA A 257 -9.63 -14.34 -9.57
N ILE A 258 -8.46 -14.62 -10.13
CA ILE A 258 -7.19 -14.00 -9.74
C ILE A 258 -6.69 -13.16 -10.91
N ALA A 259 -6.55 -11.85 -10.69
CA ALA A 259 -6.04 -10.89 -11.67
C ALA A 259 -4.73 -10.27 -11.18
N HIS A 260 -3.83 -9.96 -12.11
CA HIS A 260 -2.53 -9.35 -11.85
C HIS A 260 -2.49 -7.94 -12.40
N ILE A 261 -2.19 -6.99 -11.51
CA ILE A 261 -1.92 -5.60 -11.84
C ILE A 261 -0.40 -5.42 -11.91
N PRO A 262 0.16 -5.00 -13.07
CA PRO A 262 1.60 -4.83 -13.21
C PRO A 262 2.12 -3.66 -12.36
N SER A 263 3.40 -3.73 -11.99
CA SER A 263 4.04 -2.78 -11.07
C SER A 263 3.97 -1.30 -11.50
N GLU A 264 3.78 -1.03 -12.79
CA GLU A 264 3.69 0.32 -13.34
C GLU A 264 2.45 1.06 -12.88
N ILE A 265 1.34 0.34 -12.68
CA ILE A 265 0.04 0.90 -12.29
C ILE A 265 -0.44 0.37 -10.92
N ALA A 266 0.34 -0.50 -10.27
CA ALA A 266 -0.01 -1.14 -9.00
C ALA A 266 -0.13 -0.19 -7.79
N ASN A 267 0.32 1.05 -7.93
CA ASN A 267 0.18 2.11 -6.91
C ASN A 267 -0.85 3.18 -7.31
N ASP A 268 -1.50 3.05 -8.47
CA ASP A 268 -2.53 3.98 -8.93
C ASP A 268 -3.90 3.57 -8.38
N LYS A 269 -4.51 4.47 -7.60
CA LYS A 269 -5.84 4.28 -7.02
C LYS A 269 -6.86 3.90 -8.10
N PHE A 270 -6.86 4.62 -9.22
CA PHE A 270 -7.89 4.46 -10.24
C PHE A 270 -7.80 3.10 -10.92
N SER A 271 -6.59 2.70 -11.32
CA SER A 271 -6.33 1.40 -11.95
C SER A 271 -6.75 0.22 -11.05
N ILE A 272 -6.42 0.26 -9.75
CA ILE A 272 -6.80 -0.82 -8.81
C ILE A 272 -8.32 -0.86 -8.63
N TYR A 273 -8.94 0.29 -8.38
CA TYR A 273 -10.40 0.38 -8.22
C TYR A 273 -11.13 -0.13 -9.46
N GLN A 274 -10.72 0.32 -10.66
CA GLN A 274 -11.31 -0.11 -11.92
C GLN A 274 -11.15 -1.62 -12.13
N ALA A 275 -9.98 -2.19 -11.83
CA ALA A 275 -9.76 -3.63 -11.92
C ALA A 275 -10.71 -4.40 -11.00
N VAL A 276 -10.83 -3.99 -9.73
CA VAL A 276 -11.74 -4.61 -8.76
C VAL A 276 -13.20 -4.52 -9.23
N THR A 277 -13.65 -3.33 -9.66
CA THR A 277 -15.02 -3.15 -10.16
C THR A 277 -15.30 -4.03 -11.37
N MET A 278 -14.39 -4.08 -12.34
CA MET A 278 -14.55 -4.94 -13.52
C MET A 278 -14.52 -6.44 -13.18
N MET A 279 -13.74 -6.84 -12.17
CA MET A 279 -13.77 -8.22 -11.66
C MET A 279 -15.14 -8.55 -11.07
N PHE A 280 -15.69 -7.71 -10.19
CA PHE A 280 -17.03 -7.91 -9.63
C PHE A 280 -18.12 -7.94 -10.71
N LEU A 281 -18.10 -6.98 -11.65
CA LEU A 281 -19.08 -6.96 -12.74
C LEU A 281 -18.98 -8.20 -13.62
N SER A 282 -17.77 -8.66 -13.93
CA SER A 282 -17.53 -9.87 -14.73
C SER A 282 -18.01 -11.13 -14.02
N THR A 283 -17.70 -11.30 -12.73
CA THR A 283 -18.19 -12.44 -11.95
C THR A 283 -19.72 -12.42 -11.83
N TYR A 284 -20.32 -11.25 -11.60
CA TYR A 284 -21.77 -11.10 -11.60
C TYR A 284 -22.42 -11.39 -12.94
N GLN A 285 -21.81 -11.00 -14.04
CA GLN A 285 -22.30 -11.32 -15.38
C GLN A 285 -22.34 -12.83 -15.60
N VAL A 286 -21.30 -13.56 -15.19
CA VAL A 286 -21.26 -15.03 -15.24
C VAL A 286 -22.39 -15.63 -14.39
N LEU A 287 -22.59 -15.14 -13.17
CA LEU A 287 -23.67 -15.61 -12.30
C LEU A 287 -25.05 -15.32 -12.91
N ASN A 288 -25.24 -14.16 -13.52
CA ASN A 288 -26.50 -13.82 -14.17
C ASN A 288 -26.79 -14.73 -15.39
N LEU A 289 -25.78 -15.04 -16.19
CA LEU A 289 -25.90 -16.02 -17.28
C LEU A 289 -26.30 -17.41 -16.73
N ALA A 290 -25.67 -17.86 -15.65
CA ALA A 290 -26.01 -19.13 -15.00
C ALA A 290 -27.47 -19.13 -14.51
N LYS A 291 -27.93 -18.02 -13.92
CA LYS A 291 -29.31 -17.86 -13.45
C LYS A 291 -30.33 -17.92 -14.59
N VAL A 292 -30.02 -17.33 -15.75
CA VAL A 292 -30.89 -17.40 -16.94
C VAL A 292 -31.00 -18.84 -17.45
N LEU A 293 -29.90 -19.59 -17.44
CA LEU A 293 -29.89 -21.00 -17.83
C LEU A 293 -30.62 -21.89 -16.83
N SER A 294 -30.54 -21.62 -15.52
CA SER A 294 -31.25 -22.40 -14.50
C SER A 294 -32.77 -22.22 -14.50
N LYS A 295 -33.31 -21.22 -15.20
CA LYS A 295 -34.76 -21.00 -15.34
C LYS A 295 -35.39 -21.71 -16.53
N LYS A 296 -34.56 -22.23 -17.45
CA LYS A 296 -35.00 -23.07 -18.58
C LYS A 296 -35.03 -24.52 -18.13
#